data_AF-A0AAD6BB72-F1
#
_entry.id   AF-A0AAD6BB72-F1
#
_cell.length_a   1.000
_cell.length_b   1.000
_cell.length_c   1.000
_cell.angle_alpha   90.00
_cell.angle_beta   90.00
_cell.angle_gamma   90.00
#
_symmetry.space_group_name_H-M   'P 1'
#
loop_
_entity.id
_entity.type
_entity.pdbx_description
1 polymer ?
#
loop_
_entity_poly.entity_id
_entity_poly.type
_entity_poly.pdbx_seq_one_letter_code
_entity_poly.pdbx_strand_id
1 'polypeptide(L)' 'AKMAIYLSRRNKVAESLDTDAVSIFKRMVKARLKADYGYFCLTKNVGEFEAMWCFKNALCSVENEDLIFSRCLN' A
#
# COMPACT_ATOMS: atom_id res chain seq x y z
N ALA A 1 15.80 -3.10 9.13
CA ALA A 1 15.75 -4.22 10.09
C ALA A 1 15.40 -3.81 11.54
N LYS A 2 16.11 -2.84 12.17
CA LYS A 2 15.89 -2.48 13.58
C LYS A 2 14.47 -2.01 13.92
N MET A 3 13.82 -1.24 13.05
CA MET A 3 12.44 -0.79 13.28
C MET A 3 11.42 -1.93 13.27
N ALA A 4 11.54 -2.90 12.36
CA ALA A 4 10.62 -4.04 12.30
C ALA A 4 10.66 -4.86 13.61
N ILE A 5 11.86 -5.07 14.15
CA ILE A 5 12.08 -5.77 15.42
C ILE A 5 11.53 -4.96 16.59
N TYR A 6 11.80 -3.65 16.63
CA TYR A 6 11.29 -2.76 17.68
C TYR A 6 9.75 -2.72 17.69
N LEU A 7 9.12 -2.58 16.51
CA LEU A 7 7.67 -2.58 16.36
C LEU A 7 7.05 -3.91 16.81
N SER A 8 7.64 -5.05 16.42
CA SER A 8 7.21 -6.37 16.90
C SER A 8 7.29 -6.49 18.43
N ARG A 9 8.41 -6.07 19.03
CA ARG A 9 8.62 -6.14 20.48
C ARG A 9 7.68 -5.22 21.25
N ARG A 10 7.47 -4.00 20.74
CA ARG A 10 6.54 -3.03 21.34
C ARG A 10 5.11 -3.54 21.28
N ASN A 11 4.68 -4.12 20.16
CA ASN A 11 3.34 -4.67 20.00
C ASN A 11 3.12 -5.89 20.91
N LYS A 12 4.15 -6.74 21.10
CA LYS A 12 4.09 -7.91 21.99
C LYS A 12 3.96 -7.54 23.48
N VAL A 13 4.55 -6.43 23.90
CA VAL A 13 4.49 -5.93 25.30
C VAL A 13 3.17 -5.22 25.60
N ALA A 14 2.48 -4.70 24.58
CA ALA A 14 1.29 -3.89 24.77
C ALA A 14 -0.01 -4.68 25.05
N GLU A 15 0.03 -6.03 25.07
CA GLU A 15 -1.11 -6.97 25.30
C GLU A 15 -2.45 -6.62 24.61
N SER A 16 -2.42 -5.75 23.61
CA SER A 16 -3.59 -5.23 22.93
C SER A 16 -3.34 -5.27 21.44
N LEU A 17 -4.36 -5.78 20.75
CA LEU A 17 -4.48 -5.89 19.31
C LEU A 17 -3.78 -7.13 18.77
N ASP A 18 -4.52 -8.24 18.83
CA ASP A 18 -4.65 -9.18 17.72
C ASP A 18 -4.42 -8.42 16.40
N THR A 19 -3.18 -8.43 15.93
CA THR A 19 -2.76 -7.51 14.89
C THR A 19 -3.27 -8.10 13.60
N ASP A 20 -4.47 -7.69 13.21
CA ASP A 20 -5.15 -8.21 12.03
C ASP A 20 -4.19 -8.20 10.84
N ALA A 21 -3.74 -9.39 10.45
CA ALA A 21 -2.78 -9.59 9.36
C ALA A 21 -3.33 -8.99 8.07
N VAL A 22 -4.65 -8.97 7.90
CA VAL A 22 -5.33 -8.33 6.77
C VAL A 22 -5.10 -6.82 6.81
N SER A 23 -5.28 -6.17 7.97
CA SER A 23 -5.02 -4.74 8.14
C SER A 23 -3.55 -4.37 7.88
N ILE A 24 -2.59 -5.18 8.33
CA ILE A 24 -1.16 -4.95 8.01
C ILE A 24 -0.94 -5.09 6.50
N PHE A 25 -1.46 -6.16 5.89
CA PHE A 25 -1.33 -6.42 4.47
C PHE A 25 -1.90 -5.27 3.63
N LYS A 26 -3.12 -4.81 3.93
CA LYS A 26 -3.75 -3.65 3.26
C LYS A 26 -2.87 -2.40 3.34
N ARG A 27 -2.29 -2.11 4.52
CA ARG A 27 -1.38 -0.96 4.71
C ARG A 27 -0.09 -1.11 3.90
N MET A 28 0.49 -2.31 3.85
CA MET A 28 1.69 -2.57 3.06
C MET A 28 1.43 -2.42 1.56
N VAL A 29 0.32 -2.96 1.05
CA VAL A 29 -0.07 -2.81 -0.36
C VAL A 29 -0.30 -1.34 -0.69
N LYS A 30 -1.05 -0.60 0.14
CA LYS A 30 -1.25 0.85 -0.04
C LYS A 30 0.08 1.62 -0.07
N ALA A 31 0.99 1.32 0.85
CA ALA A 31 2.31 1.97 0.89
C ALA A 31 3.13 1.68 -0.37
N ARG A 32 3.11 0.44 -0.85
CA ARG A 32 3.78 0.04 -2.09
C ARG A 32 3.22 0.77 -3.31
N LEU A 33 1.89 0.79 -3.46
CA LEU A 33 1.21 1.47 -4.55
C LEU A 33 1.52 2.97 -4.58
N LYS A 34 1.55 3.64 -3.42
CA LYS A 34 1.92 5.06 -3.35
C LYS A 34 3.36 5.31 -3.78
N ALA A 35 4.29 4.47 -3.33
CA ALA A 35 5.70 4.61 -3.69
C ALA A 35 5.92 4.41 -5.20
N ASP A 36 5.31 3.37 -5.77
CA ASP A 36 5.44 3.08 -7.19
C ASP A 36 4.72 4.14 -8.03
N TYR A 37 3.51 4.56 -7.67
CA TYR A 37 2.81 5.65 -8.36
C TYR A 37 3.64 6.94 -8.38
N GLY A 38 4.20 7.33 -7.23
CA GLY A 38 5.09 8.49 -7.15
C GLY A 38 6.32 8.37 -8.06
N TYR A 39 6.93 7.19 -8.14
CA TYR A 39 8.03 6.93 -9.08
C TYR A 39 7.58 7.10 -10.53
N PHE A 40 6.46 6.49 -10.92
CA PHE A 40 5.96 6.55 -12.31
C PHE A 40 5.47 7.96 -12.70
N CYS A 41 4.94 8.75 -11.77
CA CYS A 41 4.67 10.17 -11.98
C CYS A 41 5.96 10.94 -12.28
N LEU A 42 7.02 10.73 -11.48
CA LEU A 42 8.31 11.40 -11.66
C LEU A 42 8.98 11.04 -12.99
N THR A 43 8.84 9.79 -13.44
CA THR A 43 9.38 9.34 -14.74
C THR A 43 8.44 9.60 -15.91
N LYS A 44 7.30 10.27 -15.70
CA LYS A 44 6.26 10.53 -16.71
C LYS A 44 5.77 9.27 -17.43
N ASN A 45 5.73 8.15 -16.72
CA ASN A 45 5.37 6.85 -17.26
C ASN A 45 4.19 6.23 -16.50
N VAL A 46 3.16 7.04 -16.26
CA VAL A 46 1.95 6.61 -15.54
C VAL A 46 1.20 5.49 -16.28
N GLY A 47 1.28 5.44 -17.61
CA GLY A 47 0.67 4.35 -18.38
C GLY A 47 1.23 2.96 -18.04
N GLU A 48 2.53 2.84 -17.76
CA GLU A 48 3.11 1.58 -17.30
C GLU A 48 2.65 1.21 -15.89
N PHE A 49 2.45 2.21 -15.01
CA PHE A 49 1.84 1.99 -13.70
C PHE A 49 0.43 1.42 -13.84
N GLU A 50 -0.43 2.01 -14.69
CA GLU A 50 -1.79 1.54 -14.91
C GLU A 50 -1.83 0.10 -15.43
N ALA A 51 -0.97 -0.23 -16.41
CA ALA A 51 -0.86 -1.58 -16.95
C ALA A 51 -0.44 -2.62 -15.90
N MET A 52 0.41 -2.22 -14.95
CA MET A 52 0.95 -3.12 -13.92
C MET A 52 0.05 -3.26 -12.69
N TRP A 53 -0.54 -2.16 -12.21
CA TRP A 53 -1.21 -2.08 -10.91
C TRP A 53 -2.73 -1.91 -10.99
N CYS A 54 -3.27 -1.34 -12.07
CA CYS A 54 -4.70 -1.06 -12.22
C CYS A 54 -5.49 -2.20 -12.88
N PHE A 55 -5.01 -3.45 -12.79
CA PHE A 55 -5.68 -4.60 -13.38
C PHE A 55 -7.12 -4.75 -12.86
N LYS A 56 -8.10 -4.54 -13.75
CA LYS A 56 -9.54 -4.60 -13.47
C LYS A 56 -9.98 -3.79 -12.24
N ASN A 57 -9.27 -2.70 -11.90
CA ASN A 57 -9.51 -1.90 -10.69
C ASN A 57 -9.53 -2.75 -9.39
N ALA A 58 -8.80 -3.87 -9.37
CA ALA A 58 -8.81 -4.78 -8.23
C ALA A 58 -8.15 -4.18 -6.98
N LEU A 59 -7.07 -3.41 -7.16
CA LEU A 59 -6.31 -2.77 -6.08
C LEU A 59 -6.44 -1.25 -6.10
N CYS A 60 -6.31 -0.64 -7.28
CA CYS A 60 -6.39 0.81 -7.45
C CYS A 60 -6.80 1.19 -8.89
N SER A 61 -7.17 2.46 -9.06
CA SER A 61 -7.34 3.17 -10.34
C SER A 61 -6.64 4.53 -10.28
N VAL A 62 -6.36 5.13 -11.43
CA VAL A 62 -5.87 6.51 -11.53
C VAL A 62 -6.96 7.35 -12.20
N GLU A 63 -7.37 8.44 -11.56
CA GLU A 63 -8.38 9.36 -12.10
C GLU A 63 -7.90 10.79 -11.84
N ASN A 64 -7.88 11.65 -12.87
CA ASN A 64 -7.43 13.05 -12.76
C ASN A 64 -6.06 13.21 -12.07
N GLU A 65 -5.09 12.34 -12.39
CA GLU A 65 -3.75 12.30 -11.77
C GLU A 65 -3.73 11.90 -10.28
N ASP A 66 -4.86 11.45 -9.72
CA ASP A 66 -4.97 10.95 -8.36
C ASP A 66 -5.06 9.41 -8.32
N LEU A 67 -4.32 8.82 -7.38
CA LEU A 67 -4.36 7.39 -7.09
C LEU A 67 -5.55 7.06 -6.15
N ILE A 68 -6.50 6.29 -6.65
CA ILE A 68 -7.70 5.85 -5.92
C ILE A 68 -7.55 4.38 -5.50
N PHE A 69 -7.80 4.07 -4.23
CA PHE A 69 -7.75 2.70 -3.72
C PHE A 69 -9.12 2.01 -3.77
N SER A 70 -9.10 0.74 -4.16
CA SER A 70 -10.29 -0.10 -4.19
C SER A 70 -10.78 -0.44 -2.78
N ARG A 71 -12.07 -0.79 -2.66
CA ARG A 71 -12.74 -1.12 -1.38
C ARG A 71 -12.05 -2.24 -0.61
N CYS A 72 -11.40 -3.18 -1.30
CA CYS A 72 -10.65 -4.28 -0.66
C CYS A 72 -9.44 -3.78 0.15
N LEU A 73 -8.90 -2.59 -0.15
CA LEU A 73 -7.80 -1.97 0.58
C LEU A 73 -8.26 -0.93 1.61
N ASN A 74 -9.52 -0.50 1.55
CA ASN A 74 -10.14 0.40 2.54
C ASN A 74 -10.67 -0.35 3.77
#